data_AF-V4XXV4-F1
#
_entry.id   AF-V4XXV4-F1
#
_cell.length_a   1.000
_cell.length_b   1.000
_cell.length_c   1.000
_cell.angle_alpha   90.00
_cell.angle_beta   90.00
_cell.angle_gamma   90.00
#
_symmetry.space_group_name_H-M   'P 1'
#
loop_
_entity.id
_entity.type
_entity.pdbx_description
1 polymer ?
#
loop_
_entity_poly.entity_id
_entity_poly.type
_entity_poly.pdbx_seq_one_letter_code
_entity_poly.pdbx_strand_id
1 'polypeptide(L)'
;PWRYVREAVHRAAARDLVETRRRGNRIELRRVRPYPEWVRRIVAIENKPDLDRSAADALVDQLEHDVETALADEVWLATETTGDRVEPALLRSMPVEAGILTTAFADGVEGDARDEAGSAAVDADAAAVEWLPSDLAPADPSGRDTEVVTRRLEIAERAYGKGWRSYHDTMRPDCRHFQLRRAGRALVPHCAAKDRCPTDRECASSCPSFAPEPPAWRTNGWPIEGGRGKGSRRC
;
A
#
# COMPACT_ATOMS: atom_id res chain seq x y z
N PRO A 1 -19.90 4.93 29.44
CA PRO A 1 -20.38 5.43 28.11
C PRO A 1 -19.43 6.37 27.36
N TRP A 2 -18.52 7.13 28.02
CA TRP A 2 -17.66 8.14 27.34
C TRP A 2 -16.16 7.83 27.30
N ARG A 3 -15.75 6.64 27.75
CA ARG A 3 -14.31 6.30 27.88
C ARG A 3 -13.59 6.30 26.53
N TYR A 4 -14.22 5.74 25.50
CA TYR A 4 -13.68 5.68 24.14
C TYR A 4 -13.56 7.07 23.50
N VAL A 5 -14.51 7.98 23.75
CA VAL A 5 -14.47 9.37 23.26
C VAL A 5 -13.28 10.11 23.85
N ARG A 6 -13.05 9.95 25.17
CA ARG A 6 -11.95 10.61 25.86
C ARG A 6 -10.59 10.12 25.34
N GLU A 7 -10.44 8.81 25.16
CA GLU A 7 -9.23 8.22 24.58
C GLU A 7 -8.98 8.71 23.14
N ALA A 8 -10.03 8.80 22.32
CA ALA A 8 -9.93 9.32 20.95
C ALA A 8 -9.50 10.80 20.94
N VAL A 9 -10.09 11.64 21.78
CA VAL A 9 -9.73 13.06 21.92
C VAL A 9 -8.27 13.22 22.38
N HIS A 10 -7.82 12.44 23.36
CA HIS A 10 -6.43 12.49 23.80
C HIS A 10 -5.47 12.06 22.69
N ARG A 11 -5.78 11.00 21.94
CA ARG A 11 -4.97 10.58 20.78
C ARG A 11 -4.92 11.63 19.68
N ALA A 12 -6.02 12.34 19.45
CA ALA A 12 -6.10 13.41 18.47
C ALA A 12 -5.30 14.64 18.91
N ALA A 13 -5.38 15.02 20.19
CA ALA A 13 -4.59 16.10 20.76
C ALA A 13 -3.09 15.79 20.75
N ALA A 14 -2.69 14.56 21.09
CA ALA A 14 -1.30 14.11 21.02
C ALA A 14 -0.71 14.07 19.58
N ARG A 15 -1.55 14.24 18.56
CA ARG A 15 -1.17 14.31 17.14
C ARG A 15 -1.40 15.71 16.55
N ASP A 16 -1.65 16.71 17.40
CA ASP A 16 -1.92 18.10 17.01
C ASP A 16 -3.08 18.24 16.01
N LEU A 17 -4.08 17.34 16.09
CA LEU A 17 -5.28 17.40 15.27
C LEU A 17 -6.34 18.31 15.89
N VAL A 18 -6.40 18.31 17.23
CA VAL A 18 -7.33 19.11 18.02
C VAL A 18 -6.62 19.76 19.19
N GLU A 19 -6.97 21.00 19.48
CA GLU A 19 -6.68 21.63 20.75
C GLU A 19 -7.81 21.37 21.72
N THR A 20 -7.48 21.22 23.00
CA THR A 20 -8.46 20.97 24.05
C THR A 20 -8.32 22.05 25.12
N ARG A 21 -9.45 22.58 25.59
CA ARG A 21 -9.51 23.52 26.71
C ARG A 21 -10.61 23.11 27.66
N ARG A 22 -10.36 23.19 28.97
CA ARG A 22 -11.41 22.98 29.98
C ARG A 22 -11.95 24.33 30.45
N ARG A 23 -13.27 24.50 30.41
CA ARG A 23 -13.98 25.66 30.98
C ARG A 23 -15.04 25.14 31.95
N GLY A 24 -14.72 25.18 33.24
CA GLY A 24 -15.57 24.62 34.29
C GLY A 24 -15.75 23.10 34.14
N ASN A 25 -16.99 22.66 33.96
CA ASN A 25 -17.35 21.26 33.72
C ASN A 25 -17.37 20.86 32.23
N ARG A 26 -17.08 21.79 31.31
CA ARG A 26 -17.08 21.52 29.86
C ARG A 26 -15.67 21.38 29.29
N ILE A 27 -15.48 20.43 28.38
CA ILE A 27 -14.30 20.32 27.52
C ILE A 27 -14.66 20.93 26.16
N GLU A 28 -13.90 21.93 25.75
CA GLU A 28 -14.00 22.59 24.45
C GLU A 28 -12.90 22.02 23.54
N LEU A 29 -13.26 21.64 22.32
CA LEU A 29 -12.36 21.09 21.31
C LEU A 29 -12.30 22.05 20.12
N ARG A 30 -11.10 22.42 19.69
CA ARG A 30 -10.88 23.19 18.46
C ARG A 30 -10.10 22.34 17.48
N ARG A 31 -10.71 22.03 16.33
CA ARG A 31 -10.00 21.38 15.21
C ARG A 31 -8.93 22.34 14.67
N VAL A 32 -7.68 21.91 14.65
CA VAL A 32 -6.55 22.73 14.19
C VAL A 32 -6.58 22.88 12.68
N ARG A 33 -6.81 21.78 11.96
CA ARG A 33 -6.93 21.70 10.50
C ARG A 33 -7.89 20.59 10.10
N PRO A 34 -8.60 20.70 8.95
CA PRO A 34 -9.35 19.58 8.40
C PRO A 34 -8.41 18.41 8.09
N TYR A 35 -8.95 17.18 8.13
CA TYR A 35 -8.23 16.03 7.62
C TYR A 35 -8.05 16.21 6.10
N PRO A 36 -6.86 15.97 5.54
CA PRO A 36 -6.64 16.21 4.12
C PRO A 36 -7.46 15.26 3.27
N GLU A 37 -8.02 15.77 2.17
CA GLU A 37 -8.54 14.94 1.09
C GLU A 37 -7.36 14.44 0.25
N TRP A 38 -6.92 13.21 0.54
CA TRP A 38 -5.74 12.63 -0.09
C TRP A 38 -6.05 11.38 -0.91
N VAL A 39 -7.17 10.71 -0.63
CA VAL A 39 -7.60 9.51 -1.33
C VAL A 39 -8.15 9.92 -2.70
N ARG A 40 -7.32 9.76 -3.73
CA ARG A 40 -7.73 10.03 -5.12
C ARG A 40 -8.48 8.85 -5.72
N ARG A 41 -7.97 7.64 -5.49
CA ARG A 41 -8.49 6.40 -6.04
C ARG A 41 -8.15 5.22 -5.14
N ILE A 42 -9.06 4.27 -5.02
CA ILE A 42 -8.83 2.95 -4.44
C ILE A 42 -8.95 1.92 -5.55
N VAL A 43 -7.88 1.17 -5.79
CA VAL A 43 -7.86 0.06 -6.75
C VAL A 43 -7.70 -1.20 -5.92
N ALA A 44 -8.68 -2.09 -5.97
CA ALA A 44 -8.60 -3.42 -5.38
C ALA A 44 -8.01 -4.37 -6.41
N ILE A 45 -6.95 -5.10 -6.04
CA ILE A 45 -6.32 -6.11 -6.88
C ILE A 45 -6.28 -7.40 -6.08
N GLU A 46 -7.05 -8.39 -6.51
CA GLU A 46 -7.04 -9.73 -5.96
C GLU A 46 -6.01 -10.56 -6.73
N ASN A 47 -4.96 -11.01 -6.03
CA ASN A 47 -3.88 -11.76 -6.64
C ASN A 47 -4.11 -13.28 -6.49
N LYS A 48 -4.30 -13.96 -7.62
CA LYS A 48 -4.53 -15.41 -7.74
C LYS A 48 -3.66 -15.97 -8.87
N PRO A 49 -2.35 -16.19 -8.63
CA PRO A 49 -1.45 -16.71 -9.66
C PRO A 49 -1.93 -18.09 -10.15
N ASP A 50 -2.29 -18.98 -9.22
CA ASP A 50 -2.71 -20.36 -9.51
C ASP A 50 -4.23 -20.46 -9.73
N LEU A 51 -4.78 -19.70 -10.69
CA LEU A 51 -6.24 -19.66 -10.90
C LEU A 51 -6.74 -20.90 -11.66
N ASP A 52 -7.10 -21.94 -10.91
CA ASP A 52 -7.85 -23.08 -11.46
C ASP A 52 -9.36 -22.80 -11.53
N ARG A 53 -10.12 -23.72 -12.15
CA ARG A 53 -11.58 -23.61 -12.31
C ARG A 53 -12.32 -23.50 -10.98
N SER A 54 -11.92 -24.27 -9.97
CA SER A 54 -12.58 -24.25 -8.66
C SER A 54 -12.27 -22.96 -7.89
N ALA A 55 -11.05 -22.46 -8.01
CA ALA A 55 -10.62 -21.19 -7.45
C ALA A 55 -11.33 -20.01 -8.12
N ALA A 56 -11.57 -20.09 -9.44
CA ALA A 56 -12.36 -19.11 -10.16
C ALA A 56 -13.82 -19.09 -9.72
N ASP A 57 -14.48 -20.26 -9.59
CA ASP A 57 -15.88 -20.33 -9.14
C ASP A 57 -16.07 -19.69 -7.76
N ALA A 58 -15.17 -19.95 -6.81
CA ALA A 58 -15.20 -19.33 -5.48
C ALA A 58 -14.86 -17.83 -5.49
N LEU A 59 -14.13 -17.37 -6.50
CA LEU A 59 -13.71 -15.98 -6.64
C LEU A 59 -14.82 -15.08 -7.20
N VAL A 60 -15.74 -15.64 -8.00
CA VAL A 60 -16.87 -14.89 -8.57
C VAL A 60 -17.65 -14.17 -7.47
N ASP A 61 -18.08 -14.89 -6.43
CA ASP A 61 -18.85 -14.30 -5.31
C ASP A 61 -18.09 -13.15 -4.62
N GLN A 62 -16.77 -13.26 -4.50
CA GLN A 62 -15.94 -12.22 -3.89
C GLN A 62 -15.86 -10.97 -4.79
N LEU A 63 -15.64 -11.16 -6.10
CA LEU A 63 -15.58 -10.06 -7.05
C LEU A 63 -16.94 -9.39 -7.24
N GLU A 64 -18.03 -10.16 -7.27
CA GLU A 64 -19.40 -9.63 -7.29
C GLU A 64 -19.65 -8.75 -6.07
N HIS A 65 -19.26 -9.21 -4.88
CA HIS A 65 -19.38 -8.43 -3.66
C HIS A 65 -18.57 -7.12 -3.70
N ASP A 66 -17.32 -7.19 -4.19
CA ASP A 66 -16.45 -6.01 -4.29
C ASP A 66 -16.99 -4.98 -5.32
N VAL A 67 -17.55 -5.47 -6.43
CA VAL A 67 -18.23 -4.65 -7.44
C VAL A 67 -19.51 -4.03 -6.88
N GLU A 68 -20.39 -4.82 -6.26
CA GLU A 68 -21.67 -4.36 -5.72
C GLU A 68 -21.49 -3.34 -4.59
N THR A 69 -20.54 -3.58 -3.69
CA THR A 69 -20.28 -2.67 -2.56
C THR A 69 -19.61 -1.37 -3.03
N ALA A 70 -18.94 -1.39 -4.20
CA ALA A 70 -18.30 -0.24 -4.85
C ALA A 70 -17.41 0.60 -3.89
N LEU A 71 -16.74 -0.06 -2.94
CA LEU A 71 -15.81 0.60 -2.02
C LEU A 71 -14.51 0.97 -2.73
N ALA A 72 -14.09 0.21 -3.72
CA ALA A 72 -13.03 0.58 -4.65
C ALA A 72 -13.61 1.36 -5.84
N ASP A 73 -12.74 2.07 -6.57
CA ASP A 73 -13.08 2.68 -7.86
C ASP A 73 -12.82 1.71 -9.02
N GLU A 74 -11.93 0.73 -8.81
CA GLU A 74 -11.69 -0.39 -9.72
C GLU A 74 -11.44 -1.65 -8.92
N VAL A 75 -11.88 -2.79 -9.47
CA VAL A 75 -11.58 -4.13 -8.99
C VAL A 75 -10.87 -4.87 -10.11
N TRP A 76 -9.77 -5.55 -9.76
CA TRP A 76 -8.95 -6.30 -10.69
C TRP A 76 -8.65 -7.70 -10.13
N LEU A 77 -8.68 -8.69 -11.00
CA LEU A 77 -8.08 -10.00 -10.79
C LEU A 77 -6.70 -10.03 -11.46
N ALA A 78 -5.66 -10.34 -10.69
CA ALA A 78 -4.32 -10.60 -11.21
C ALA A 78 -4.04 -12.10 -11.19
N THR A 79 -3.70 -12.70 -12.34
CA THR A 79 -3.49 -14.14 -12.47
C THR A 79 -2.35 -14.51 -13.43
N GLU A 80 -1.87 -15.75 -13.37
CA GLU A 80 -0.81 -16.23 -14.25
C GLU A 80 -1.31 -16.48 -15.67
N THR A 81 -0.43 -16.25 -16.65
CA THR A 81 -0.67 -16.70 -18.03
C THR A 81 -0.48 -18.21 -18.10
N THR A 82 -1.57 -18.98 -18.05
CA THR A 82 -1.52 -20.45 -18.03
C THR A 82 -1.28 -21.07 -19.41
N GLY A 83 -0.31 -20.59 -20.20
CA GLY A 83 0.05 -21.13 -21.52
C GLY A 83 -1.00 -20.95 -22.63
N ASP A 84 -2.28 -21.09 -22.30
CA ASP A 84 -3.44 -20.59 -23.01
C ASP A 84 -3.88 -19.28 -22.33
N ARG A 85 -4.21 -18.27 -23.14
CA ARG A 85 -4.90 -17.06 -22.66
C ARG A 85 -6.07 -17.51 -21.78
N VAL A 86 -6.25 -16.91 -20.59
CA VAL A 86 -7.28 -17.27 -19.59
C VAL A 86 -8.51 -17.86 -20.27
N GLU A 87 -8.88 -19.10 -19.92
CA GLU A 87 -9.93 -19.83 -20.65
C GLU A 87 -11.13 -18.90 -20.88
N PRO A 88 -11.64 -18.75 -22.12
CA PRO A 88 -12.76 -17.86 -22.40
C PRO A 88 -14.02 -18.16 -21.57
N ALA A 89 -14.13 -19.35 -21.00
CA ALA A 89 -15.18 -19.72 -20.05
C ALA A 89 -15.01 -19.03 -18.69
N LEU A 90 -13.77 -18.87 -18.19
CA LEU A 90 -13.46 -18.12 -16.97
C LEU A 90 -13.74 -16.63 -17.15
N LEU A 91 -13.43 -16.06 -18.31
CA LEU A 91 -13.78 -14.66 -18.62
C LEU A 91 -15.29 -14.41 -18.62
N ARG A 92 -16.11 -15.43 -18.89
CA ARG A 92 -17.58 -15.31 -18.94
C ARG A 92 -18.27 -15.47 -17.58
N SER A 93 -17.60 -16.06 -16.59
CA SER A 93 -18.16 -16.19 -15.24
C SER A 93 -17.81 -15.02 -14.34
N MET A 94 -16.76 -14.25 -14.67
CA MET A 94 -16.36 -13.07 -13.91
C MET A 94 -17.31 -11.89 -14.14
N PRO A 95 -17.52 -11.02 -13.13
CA PRO A 95 -18.25 -9.77 -13.31
C PRO A 95 -17.63 -8.93 -14.42
N VAL A 96 -18.44 -8.39 -15.32
CA VAL A 96 -17.95 -7.61 -16.48
C VAL A 96 -17.31 -6.29 -16.05
N GLU A 97 -17.62 -5.81 -14.85
CA GLU A 97 -17.04 -4.62 -14.25
C GLU A 97 -15.62 -4.88 -13.72
N ALA A 98 -15.28 -6.13 -13.39
CA ALA A 98 -13.97 -6.48 -12.83
C ALA A 98 -12.93 -6.66 -13.94
N GLY A 99 -11.80 -5.96 -13.81
CA GLY A 99 -10.66 -6.04 -14.71
C GLY A 99 -9.89 -7.35 -14.54
N ILE A 100 -9.17 -7.78 -15.58
CA ILE A 100 -8.32 -8.97 -15.53
C ILE A 100 -6.94 -8.60 -16.06
N LEU A 101 -5.95 -8.77 -15.18
CA LEU A 101 -4.53 -8.63 -15.44
C LEU A 101 -3.91 -10.03 -15.48
N THR A 102 -3.25 -10.37 -16.57
CA THR A 102 -2.42 -11.57 -16.64
C THR A 102 -0.96 -11.19 -16.57
N THR A 103 -0.16 -11.98 -15.88
CA THR A 103 1.29 -11.83 -15.84
C THR A 103 1.90 -13.16 -16.20
N ALA A 104 2.88 -13.16 -17.11
CA ALA A 104 3.75 -14.31 -17.25
C ALA A 104 4.68 -14.29 -16.02
N PHE A 105 4.33 -15.04 -14.97
CA PHE A 105 5.31 -15.34 -13.94
C PHE A 105 6.30 -16.27 -14.62
N ALA A 106 7.54 -15.83 -14.79
CA ALA A 106 8.49 -16.63 -15.53
C ALA A 106 8.71 -17.97 -14.79
N ASP A 107 8.20 -19.05 -15.38
CA ASP A 107 8.65 -20.41 -15.07
C ASP A 107 10.16 -20.44 -15.26
N GLY A 108 10.88 -20.47 -14.15
CA GLY A 108 12.34 -20.61 -14.08
C GLY A 108 13.08 -20.12 -15.31
N VAL A 109 13.30 -18.80 -15.42
CA VAL A 109 14.35 -18.30 -16.32
C VAL A 109 15.62 -19.03 -15.91
N GLU A 110 16.17 -19.86 -16.80
CA GLU A 110 17.54 -20.35 -16.72
C GLU A 110 18.45 -19.10 -16.75
N GLY A 111 18.65 -18.51 -15.58
CA GLY A 111 19.29 -17.20 -15.40
C GLY A 111 18.65 -16.37 -14.28
N ASP A 112 18.96 -16.71 -13.03
CA ASP A 112 19.23 -15.81 -11.89
C ASP A 112 18.50 -14.45 -11.78
N ALA A 113 17.18 -14.41 -12.00
CA ALA A 113 16.34 -13.26 -11.61
C ALA A 113 15.26 -13.66 -10.59
N ARG A 114 15.59 -14.57 -9.67
CA ARG A 114 14.87 -14.67 -8.39
C ARG A 114 15.35 -13.51 -7.53
N ASP A 115 14.44 -12.80 -6.86
CA ASP A 115 14.92 -11.91 -5.80
C ASP A 115 15.67 -12.73 -4.72
N GLU A 116 16.46 -12.08 -3.85
CA GLU A 116 17.19 -12.75 -2.73
C GLU A 116 16.27 -13.54 -1.78
N ALA A 117 14.97 -13.46 -2.04
CA ALA A 117 13.85 -13.84 -1.26
C ALA A 117 13.12 -15.07 -1.87
N GLY A 118 13.53 -15.53 -3.07
CA GLY A 118 13.02 -16.69 -3.78
C GLY A 118 11.69 -16.48 -4.51
N SER A 119 11.20 -15.24 -4.61
CA SER A 119 9.95 -14.92 -5.31
C SER A 119 10.22 -14.53 -6.77
N ALA A 120 9.31 -14.93 -7.67
CA ALA A 120 9.39 -14.57 -9.08
C ALA A 120 9.24 -13.04 -9.19
N ALA A 121 10.28 -12.38 -9.70
CA ALA A 121 10.19 -10.98 -10.05
C ALA A 121 9.23 -10.85 -11.24
N VAL A 122 8.10 -10.17 -11.04
CA VAL A 122 7.19 -9.82 -12.12
C VAL A 122 7.81 -8.64 -12.87
N ASP A 123 8.18 -8.85 -14.12
CA ASP A 123 8.51 -7.74 -15.02
C ASP A 123 7.25 -6.92 -15.26
N ALA A 124 7.29 -5.61 -14.97
CA ALA A 124 6.14 -4.73 -15.17
C ALA A 124 5.72 -4.67 -16.64
N ASP A 125 6.67 -4.90 -17.57
CA ASP A 125 6.42 -4.98 -19.01
C ASP A 125 5.85 -6.35 -19.43
N ALA A 126 5.84 -7.35 -18.54
CA ALA A 126 5.27 -8.68 -18.77
C ALA A 126 3.81 -8.83 -18.30
N ALA A 127 3.21 -7.76 -17.76
CA ALA A 127 1.80 -7.73 -17.39
C ALA A 127 0.94 -7.31 -18.59
N ALA A 128 -0.07 -8.11 -18.93
CA ALA A 128 -1.04 -7.84 -19.98
C ALA A 128 -2.44 -7.61 -19.38
N VAL A 129 -3.17 -6.65 -19.94
CA VAL A 129 -4.57 -6.43 -19.60
C VAL A 129 -5.43 -7.26 -20.54
N GLU A 130 -6.03 -8.33 -20.03
CA GLU A 130 -6.98 -9.17 -20.79
C GLU A 130 -8.38 -8.55 -20.78
N TRP A 131 -8.74 -7.87 -19.69
CA TRP A 131 -10.01 -7.17 -19.56
C TRP A 131 -9.86 -5.87 -18.78
N LEU A 132 -10.38 -4.77 -19.34
CA LEU A 132 -10.38 -3.47 -18.66
C LEU A 132 -11.57 -3.39 -17.71
N PRO A 133 -11.36 -3.00 -16.44
CA PRO A 133 -12.45 -2.81 -15.51
C PRO A 133 -13.32 -1.63 -15.93
N SER A 134 -14.59 -1.68 -15.53
CA SER A 134 -15.43 -0.49 -15.53
C SER A 134 -15.13 0.36 -14.30
N ASP A 135 -15.25 1.68 -14.42
CA ASP A 135 -15.16 2.56 -13.25
C ASP A 135 -16.40 2.32 -12.36
N LEU A 136 -16.16 1.87 -11.13
CA LEU A 136 -17.20 1.64 -10.13
C LEU A 136 -17.58 2.93 -9.39
N ALA A 137 -16.80 4.00 -9.56
CA ALA A 137 -17.12 5.27 -8.94
C ALA A 137 -18.41 5.84 -9.53
N PRO A 138 -19.33 6.35 -8.67
CA PRO A 138 -20.45 7.13 -9.16
C PRO A 138 -19.93 8.31 -9.99
N ALA A 139 -20.65 8.66 -11.06
CA ALA A 139 -20.31 9.81 -11.90
C ALA A 139 -20.22 11.12 -11.10
N ASP A 140 -20.95 11.21 -9.97
CA ASP A 140 -20.79 12.25 -8.96
C ASP A 140 -20.24 11.66 -7.64
N PRO A 141 -18.95 11.88 -7.32
CA PRO A 141 -18.33 11.40 -6.08
C PRO A 141 -18.99 11.96 -4.81
N SER A 142 -19.69 13.11 -4.90
CA SER A 142 -20.36 13.75 -3.77
C SER A 142 -21.66 13.04 -3.36
N GLY A 143 -22.16 12.12 -4.19
CA GLY A 143 -23.37 11.34 -3.92
C GLY A 143 -23.18 10.10 -3.04
N ARG A 144 -21.95 9.78 -2.61
CA ARG A 144 -21.71 8.60 -1.76
C ARG A 144 -22.23 8.84 -0.34
N ASP A 145 -22.77 7.77 0.28
CA ASP A 145 -23.14 7.78 1.69
C ASP A 145 -21.90 8.12 2.57
N THR A 146 -22.12 8.88 3.64
CA THR A 146 -21.09 9.22 4.62
C THR A 146 -20.43 7.99 5.23
N GLU A 147 -21.19 6.90 5.41
CA GLU A 147 -20.63 5.62 5.89
C GLU A 147 -19.64 5.03 4.88
N VAL A 148 -19.99 5.05 3.58
CA VAL A 148 -19.12 4.60 2.49
C VAL A 148 -17.86 5.46 2.40
N VAL A 149 -18.00 6.79 2.49
CA VAL A 149 -16.86 7.73 2.50
C VAL A 149 -15.92 7.42 3.66
N THR A 150 -16.48 7.20 4.85
CA THR A 150 -15.71 6.86 6.05
C THR A 150 -14.98 5.52 5.87
N ARG A 151 -15.69 4.49 5.37
CA ARG A 151 -15.12 3.17 5.16
C ARG A 151 -13.99 3.17 4.13
N ARG A 152 -14.15 3.93 3.04
CA ARG A 152 -13.11 4.13 2.02
C ARG A 152 -11.87 4.79 2.61
N LEU A 153 -12.05 5.81 3.44
CA LEU A 153 -10.92 6.44 4.14
C LEU A 153 -10.20 5.44 5.05
N GLU A 154 -10.92 4.61 5.80
CA GLU A 154 -10.29 3.56 6.62
C GLU A 154 -9.48 2.55 5.80
N ILE A 155 -10.02 2.10 4.66
CA ILE A 155 -9.33 1.18 3.75
C ILE A 155 -8.05 1.83 3.25
N ALA A 156 -8.13 3.08 2.76
CA ALA A 156 -6.98 3.80 2.25
C ALA A 156 -5.90 4.01 3.33
N GLU A 157 -6.28 4.41 4.55
CA GLU A 157 -5.35 4.56 5.67
C GLU A 157 -4.67 3.23 6.04
N ARG A 158 -5.40 2.11 6.04
CA ARG A 158 -4.80 0.78 6.29
C ARG A 158 -3.83 0.39 5.18
N ALA A 159 -4.20 0.58 3.91
CA ALA A 159 -3.35 0.27 2.77
C ALA A 159 -2.07 1.13 2.77
N TYR A 160 -2.21 2.44 2.98
CA TYR A 160 -1.08 3.36 3.06
C TYR A 160 -0.20 3.06 4.29
N GLY A 161 -0.82 2.76 5.44
CA GLY A 161 -0.12 2.45 6.68
C GLY A 161 0.69 1.15 6.65
N LYS A 162 0.14 0.06 6.09
CA LYS A 162 0.77 -1.27 6.09
C LYS A 162 2.07 -1.30 5.28
N GLY A 163 2.18 -0.55 4.19
CA GLY A 163 3.35 -0.55 3.31
C GLY A 163 4.24 0.68 3.40
N TRP A 164 3.64 1.89 3.38
CA TRP A 164 4.36 3.10 2.99
C TRP A 164 4.66 4.04 4.15
N ARG A 165 4.10 3.82 5.34
CA ARG A 165 4.46 4.58 6.56
C ARG A 165 5.26 3.76 7.56
N SER A 166 5.06 2.46 7.60
CA SER A 166 5.70 1.53 8.54
C SER A 166 7.16 1.22 8.21
N TYR A 167 7.72 1.74 7.10
CA TYR A 167 9.12 1.48 6.71
C TYR A 167 10.14 1.81 7.80
N HIS A 168 9.82 2.74 8.71
CA HIS A 168 10.72 3.08 9.82
C HIS A 168 10.77 1.99 10.90
N ASP A 169 9.74 1.15 10.97
CA ASP A 169 9.62 0.00 11.86
C ASP A 169 10.02 -1.31 11.18
N THR A 170 9.76 -1.44 9.87
CA THR A 170 9.91 -2.69 9.12
C THR A 170 11.20 -2.78 8.30
N MET A 171 11.83 -1.64 7.97
CA MET A 171 13.09 -1.60 7.22
C MET A 171 14.23 -1.06 8.09
N ARG A 172 15.44 -1.02 7.51
CA ARG A 172 16.64 -0.43 8.11
C ARG A 172 16.90 1.01 7.59
N PRO A 173 16.17 2.03 8.08
CA PRO A 173 16.38 3.42 7.66
C PRO A 173 17.76 3.96 8.07
N ASP A 174 18.46 3.27 8.97
CA ASP A 174 19.87 3.51 9.34
C ASP A 174 20.87 3.05 8.27
N CYS A 175 20.41 2.42 7.18
CA CYS A 175 21.24 2.09 6.04
C CYS A 175 21.53 3.33 5.18
N ARG A 176 22.79 3.52 4.76
CA ARG A 176 23.21 4.58 3.83
C ARG A 176 22.50 4.56 2.47
N HIS A 177 21.98 3.39 2.09
CA HIS A 177 21.27 3.18 0.82
C HIS A 177 19.78 3.53 0.94
N PHE A 178 19.26 3.68 2.17
CA PHE A 178 17.87 4.02 2.40
C PHE A 178 17.62 5.49 2.05
N GLN A 179 16.69 5.70 1.14
CA GLN A 179 16.25 7.01 0.70
C GLN A 179 14.73 7.06 0.70
N LEU A 180 14.16 8.25 0.84
CA LEU A 180 12.77 8.51 0.52
C LEU A 180 12.72 9.21 -0.83
N ARG A 181 11.99 8.64 -1.77
CA ARG A 181 11.68 9.29 -3.05
C ARG A 181 10.23 9.74 -3.04
N ARG A 182 9.94 10.79 -3.80
CA ARG A 182 8.59 11.33 -3.93
C ARG A 182 7.83 10.52 -4.98
N ALA A 183 6.68 9.98 -4.62
CA ALA A 183 5.73 9.35 -5.53
C ALA A 183 4.40 10.11 -5.44
N GLY A 184 4.17 11.03 -6.37
CA GLY A 184 3.04 11.96 -6.29
C GLY A 184 3.09 12.81 -5.01
N ARG A 185 2.10 12.63 -4.13
CA ARG A 185 2.02 13.31 -2.82
C ARG A 185 2.65 12.51 -1.67
N ALA A 186 3.02 11.26 -1.90
CA ALA A 186 3.61 10.38 -0.89
C ALA A 186 5.14 10.40 -0.96
N LEU A 187 5.76 9.96 0.14
CA LEU A 187 7.17 9.58 0.19
C LEU A 187 7.25 8.07 0.31
N VAL A 188 8.11 7.47 -0.50
CA VAL A 188 8.22 6.02 -0.61
C VAL A 188 9.66 5.57 -0.38
N PRO A 189 9.87 4.41 0.27
CA PRO A 189 11.21 3.84 0.41
C PRO A 189 11.87 3.61 -0.95
N HIS A 190 13.16 3.89 -1.02
CA HIS A 190 14.00 3.60 -2.17
C HIS A 190 15.36 3.12 -1.68
N CYS A 191 15.83 1.99 -2.19
CA CYS A 191 17.14 1.47 -1.87
C CYS A 191 18.11 1.78 -3.02
N ALA A 192 19.08 2.66 -2.79
CA ALA A 192 20.06 3.05 -3.80
C ALA A 192 20.99 1.90 -4.25
N ALA A 193 21.13 0.84 -3.45
CA ALA A 193 21.89 -0.35 -3.85
C ALA A 193 21.11 -1.25 -4.81
N LYS A 194 19.77 -1.31 -4.65
CA LYS A 194 18.87 -2.13 -5.48
C LYS A 194 18.22 -1.33 -6.63
N ASP A 195 18.43 -0.01 -6.62
CA ASP A 195 17.82 0.99 -7.51
C ASP A 195 16.30 0.85 -7.72
N ARG A 196 15.59 0.48 -6.65
CA ARG A 196 14.12 0.30 -6.65
C ARG A 196 13.51 0.53 -5.27
N CYS A 197 12.18 0.51 -5.21
CA CYS A 197 11.44 0.42 -3.94
C CYS A 197 11.60 -1.00 -3.40
N PRO A 198 12.28 -1.21 -2.24
CA PRO A 198 12.44 -2.54 -1.68
C PRO A 198 11.19 -2.98 -0.93
N THR A 199 11.04 -4.29 -0.76
CA THR A 199 10.15 -4.87 0.25
C THR A 199 10.77 -4.75 1.66
N ASP A 200 9.94 -4.93 2.68
CA ASP A 200 10.39 -4.97 4.08
C ASP A 200 11.46 -6.05 4.32
N ARG A 201 11.25 -7.25 3.76
CA ARG A 201 12.15 -8.38 3.88
C ARG A 201 13.51 -8.15 3.20
N GLU A 202 13.52 -7.54 2.01
CA GLU A 202 14.75 -7.25 1.26
C GLU A 202 15.67 -6.22 1.93
N CYS A 203 15.12 -5.37 2.79
CA CYS A 203 15.87 -4.36 3.54
C CYS A 203 15.74 -4.56 5.06
N ALA A 204 15.63 -5.83 5.47
CA ALA A 204 15.67 -6.27 6.87
C ALA A 204 17.11 -6.52 7.35
N SER A 205 17.25 -7.17 8.51
CA SER A 205 18.54 -7.45 9.17
C SER A 205 19.49 -8.34 8.36
N SER A 206 18.99 -9.17 7.46
CA SER A 206 19.77 -10.11 6.62
C SER A 206 20.26 -9.51 5.31
N CYS A 207 19.96 -8.24 5.01
CA CYS A 207 20.32 -7.61 3.75
C CYS A 207 21.85 -7.54 3.57
N PRO A 208 22.44 -8.20 2.56
CA PRO A 208 23.90 -8.23 2.37
C PRO A 208 24.46 -6.87 1.92
N SER A 209 23.60 -6.02 1.35
CA SER A 209 23.94 -4.65 0.96
C SER A 209 23.78 -3.63 2.10
N PHE A 210 23.44 -4.07 3.31
CA PHE A 210 23.27 -3.15 4.43
C PHE A 210 24.60 -2.47 4.79
N ALA A 211 24.59 -1.15 4.86
CA ALA A 211 25.73 -0.37 5.31
C ALA A 211 25.25 0.76 6.22
N PRO A 212 25.61 0.77 7.52
CA PRO A 212 25.08 1.73 8.48
C PRO A 212 25.55 3.17 8.19
N GLU A 213 24.72 4.14 8.57
CA GLU A 213 25.05 5.57 8.53
C GLU A 213 25.04 6.18 9.96
N PRO A 214 26.16 6.78 10.43
CA PRO A 214 27.44 6.88 9.74
C PRO A 214 28.13 5.50 9.61
N PRO A 215 28.97 5.30 8.59
CA PRO A 215 29.83 4.12 8.54
C PRO A 215 30.65 3.99 9.82
N ALA A 216 30.92 2.76 10.29
CA ALA A 216 31.64 2.54 11.54
C ALA A 216 33.03 3.24 11.61
N TRP A 217 33.66 3.49 10.46
CA TRP A 217 34.93 4.23 10.36
C TRP A 217 34.77 5.76 10.50
N ARG A 218 33.56 6.30 10.33
CA ARG A 218 33.21 7.72 10.56
C ARG A 218 32.77 8.03 12.00
N THR A 219 32.75 7.04 12.88
CA THR A 219 32.34 7.22 14.29
C THR A 219 33.42 7.88 15.17
N ASN A 220 34.62 8.13 14.62
CA ASN A 220 35.78 8.63 15.36
C ASN A 220 35.98 10.16 15.30
N GLY A 221 34.97 10.97 14.94
CA GLY A 221 35.12 12.43 14.92
C GLY A 221 33.82 13.23 14.78
N TRP A 222 33.79 14.40 15.41
CA TRP A 222 32.67 15.35 15.48
C TRP A 222 32.59 16.25 14.23
N PRO A 223 31.41 16.68 13.73
CA PRO A 223 30.04 16.38 14.18
C PRO A 223 29.43 15.16 13.47
N ILE A 224 28.71 14.32 14.24
CA ILE A 224 27.98 13.13 13.74
C ILE A 224 26.46 13.36 13.89
N GLU A 225 25.96 14.46 13.34
CA GLU A 225 24.52 14.70 13.25
C GLU A 225 24.12 14.94 11.80
N GLY A 226 23.31 14.02 11.24
CA GLY A 226 22.66 14.26 9.95
C GLY A 226 22.66 13.13 8.92
N GLY A 227 22.86 11.85 9.32
CA GLY A 227 22.63 10.73 8.40
C GLY A 227 21.19 10.74 7.85
N ARG A 228 21.00 10.35 6.58
CA ARG A 228 19.72 10.43 5.87
C ARG A 228 18.58 9.72 6.63
N GLY A 229 18.92 8.68 7.39
CA GLY A 229 18.00 7.91 8.22
C GLY A 229 17.35 8.64 9.40
N LYS A 230 17.94 9.72 9.94
CA LYS A 230 17.33 10.44 11.08
C LYS A 230 16.20 11.38 10.64
N GLY A 231 16.20 11.85 9.39
CA GLY A 231 15.18 12.75 8.86
C GLY A 231 13.87 12.05 8.47
N SER A 232 13.92 10.75 8.14
CA SER A 232 12.76 9.97 7.70
C SER A 232 11.75 9.69 8.82
N ARG A 233 12.16 9.76 10.10
CA ARG A 233 11.28 9.59 11.26
C ARG A 233 10.31 10.75 11.52
N ARG A 234 10.42 11.85 10.76
CA ARG A 234 9.62 13.08 10.94
C ARG A 234 8.54 13.28 9.86
N CYS A 235 8.38 12.33 8.94
CA CYS A 235 7.42 12.39 7.83
C CYS A 235 6.08 11.70 8.14
#